data_AF-A0A6C0GC63-F1
#
_entry.id   AF-A0A6C0GC63-F1
#
_cell.length_a   1.000
_cell.length_b   1.000
_cell.length_c   1.000
_cell.angle_alpha   90.00
_cell.angle_beta   90.00
_cell.angle_gamma   90.00
#
_symmetry.space_group_name_H-M   'P 1'
#
loop_
_entity.id
_entity.type
_entity.pdbx_description
1 polymer ?
#
loop_
_entity_poly.entity_id
_entity_poly.type
_entity_poly.pdbx_seq_one_letter_code
_entity_poly.pdbx_strand_id
1 'polypeptide(L)'
;MQKPQLPPSETRYDDLVGVVSINLKEGENLNLIASRIAIYDPERFEAVALRVYIQQQPIVTLYALDKQMQDRTGEDGKLLVHKFKMEMSFEELFSMFRNFNFTVTTGQYNIEQMEVINLSH
;
A
#
# COMPACT_ATOMS: atom_id res chain seq x y z
N MET A 1 -0.75 15.43 15.48
CA MET A 1 -0.56 14.62 14.25
C MET A 1 -1.68 13.60 14.20
N GLN A 2 -2.49 13.56 13.14
CA GLN A 2 -3.58 12.58 13.01
C GLN A 2 -2.98 11.21 12.65
N LYS A 3 -3.47 10.14 13.32
CA LYS A 3 -3.15 8.75 12.96
C LYS A 3 -3.70 8.47 11.55
N PRO A 4 -2.96 7.78 10.67
CA PRO A 4 -3.49 7.33 9.39
C PRO A 4 -4.77 6.52 9.63
N GLN A 5 -5.90 6.96 9.06
CA GLN A 5 -7.11 6.16 9.07
C GLN A 5 -6.96 5.05 8.03
N LEU A 6 -6.96 3.80 8.49
CA LEU A 6 -7.02 2.64 7.62
C LEU A 6 -8.36 2.65 6.87
N PRO A 7 -8.39 2.33 5.56
CA PRO A 7 -9.65 2.19 4.86
C PRO A 7 -10.50 1.10 5.52
N PRO A 8 -11.84 1.24 5.54
CA PRO A 8 -12.73 0.21 6.04
C PRO A 8 -12.46 -1.08 5.25
N SER A 9 -12.12 -2.15 5.95
CA SER A 9 -11.86 -3.46 5.36
C SER A 9 -13.07 -3.88 4.53
N GLU A 10 -12.87 -4.14 3.23
CA GLU A 10 -13.88 -4.83 2.41
C GLU A 10 -14.25 -6.12 3.14
N THR A 11 -15.55 -6.32 3.41
CA THR A 11 -16.09 -7.55 4.00
C THR A 11 -15.83 -8.73 3.07
N ARG A 12 -14.64 -9.29 3.16
CA ARG A 12 -14.33 -10.68 2.81
C ARG A 12 -14.07 -11.38 4.13
N TYR A 13 -14.52 -12.62 4.24
CA TYR A 13 -14.11 -13.47 5.36
C TYR A 13 -12.60 -13.67 5.23
N ASP A 14 -11.82 -12.81 5.86
CA ASP A 14 -10.37 -12.83 5.79
C ASP A 14 -9.87 -13.88 6.79
N ASP A 15 -9.20 -14.93 6.31
CA ASP A 15 -8.55 -15.95 7.15
C ASP A 15 -7.51 -15.35 8.09
N LEU A 16 -6.91 -14.23 7.68
CA LEU A 16 -5.90 -13.48 8.42
C LEU A 16 -6.10 -11.98 8.24
N VAL A 17 -5.98 -11.23 9.34
CA VAL A 17 -5.96 -9.77 9.35
C VAL A 17 -4.63 -9.30 9.94
N GLY A 18 -4.02 -8.28 9.34
CA GLY A 18 -2.70 -7.82 9.75
C GLY A 18 -2.39 -6.39 9.38
N VAL A 19 -1.31 -5.89 9.97
CA VAL A 19 -0.73 -4.59 9.65
C VAL A 19 0.62 -4.83 8.99
N VAL A 20 0.85 -4.12 7.88
CA VAL A 20 2.13 -4.14 7.17
C VAL A 20 2.79 -2.78 7.33
N SER A 21 4.04 -2.77 7.77
CA SER A 21 4.88 -1.58 7.82
C SER A 21 6.04 -1.73 6.85
N ILE A 22 6.14 -0.81 5.90
CA ILE A 22 7.15 -0.83 4.85
C ILE A 22 8.00 0.43 4.99
N ASN A 23 9.32 0.25 5.06
CA ASN A 23 10.26 1.35 4.93
C ASN A 23 10.90 1.28 3.54
N LEU A 24 10.72 2.32 2.74
CA LEU A 24 11.39 2.46 1.45
C LEU A 24 12.89 2.74 1.65
N LYS A 25 13.71 2.44 0.64
CA LYS A 25 15.13 2.81 0.65
C LYS A 25 15.31 4.33 0.67
N GLU A 26 16.47 4.79 1.13
CA GLU A 26 16.78 6.21 1.12
C GLU A 26 16.74 6.75 -0.31
N GLY A 27 16.07 7.89 -0.49
CA GLY A 27 15.82 8.47 -1.80
C GLY A 27 14.61 7.90 -2.54
N GLU A 28 14.07 6.73 -2.16
CA GLU A 28 12.85 6.17 -2.75
C GLU A 28 11.59 6.79 -2.14
N ASN A 29 10.58 7.04 -2.97
CA ASN A 29 9.26 7.50 -2.55
C ASN A 29 8.19 6.98 -3.52
N LEU A 30 6.91 7.17 -3.17
CA LEU A 30 5.78 6.71 -3.99
C LEU A 30 5.83 7.22 -5.44
N ASN A 31 6.30 8.44 -5.68
CA ASN A 31 6.42 8.99 -7.03
C ASN A 31 7.54 8.33 -7.85
N LEU A 32 8.62 7.87 -7.21
CA LEU A 32 9.71 7.15 -7.88
C LEU A 32 9.35 5.69 -8.19
N ILE A 33 8.57 5.07 -7.31
CA ILE A 33 7.96 3.76 -7.61
C ILE A 33 6.99 3.93 -8.78
N ALA A 34 6.19 4.99 -8.74
CA ALA A 34 5.23 5.33 -9.78
C ALA A 34 5.88 5.64 -11.14
N SER A 35 7.05 6.29 -11.18
CA SER A 35 7.74 6.59 -12.44
C SER A 35 8.21 5.35 -13.20
N ARG A 36 8.22 4.17 -12.57
CA ARG A 36 8.44 2.89 -13.26
C ARG A 36 7.23 2.46 -14.09
N ILE A 37 6.07 3.09 -13.89
CA ILE A 37 4.89 2.94 -14.72
C ILE A 37 5.02 3.92 -15.89
N ALA A 38 5.20 3.41 -17.11
CA ALA A 38 5.54 4.21 -18.30
C ALA A 38 4.60 5.40 -18.63
N ILE A 39 3.37 5.39 -18.11
CA ILE A 39 2.37 6.45 -18.34
C ILE A 39 2.20 7.41 -17.15
N TYR A 40 2.95 7.21 -16.07
CA TYR A 40 2.92 8.09 -14.92
C TYR A 40 3.87 9.28 -15.13
N ASP A 41 3.30 10.47 -15.08
CA ASP A 41 4.02 11.73 -15.11
C ASP A 41 3.89 12.43 -13.75
N PRO A 42 4.98 12.56 -12.96
CA PRO A 42 4.94 13.22 -11.65
C PRO A 42 4.70 14.73 -11.72
N GLU A 43 4.84 15.37 -12.89
CA GLU A 43 4.45 16.78 -13.06
C GLU A 43 2.93 16.91 -13.08
N ARG A 44 2.25 16.02 -13.82
CA ARG A 44 0.78 15.98 -13.94
C ARG A 44 0.07 15.29 -12.79
N PHE A 45 0.63 14.19 -12.27
CA PHE A 45 -0.01 13.35 -11.28
C PHE A 45 0.69 13.40 -9.93
N GLU A 46 -0.07 13.20 -8.86
CA GLU A 46 0.43 13.05 -7.50
C GLU A 46 0.01 11.69 -6.94
N ALA A 47 0.97 10.84 -6.59
CA ALA A 47 0.72 9.52 -6.01
C ALA A 47 0.03 9.62 -4.64
N VAL A 48 -1.17 9.04 -4.51
CA VAL A 48 -1.98 9.07 -3.28
C VAL A 48 -1.94 7.74 -2.53
N ALA A 49 -2.03 6.62 -3.27
CA ALA A 49 -2.06 5.30 -2.65
C ALA A 49 -1.42 4.24 -3.55
N LEU A 50 -0.82 3.24 -2.90
CA LEU A 50 -0.28 2.05 -3.54
C LEU A 50 -1.01 0.83 -3.00
N ARG A 51 -1.49 -0.02 -3.91
CA ARG A 51 -2.05 -1.33 -3.59
C ARG A 51 -1.18 -2.38 -4.24
N VAL A 52 -0.65 -3.28 -3.43
CA VAL A 52 0.09 -4.45 -3.91
C VAL A 52 -0.83 -5.66 -3.79
N TYR A 53 -1.00 -6.39 -4.89
CA TYR A 53 -1.72 -7.65 -4.92
C TYR A 53 -0.76 -8.76 -5.30
N ILE A 54 -0.52 -9.69 -4.38
CA ILE A 54 0.45 -10.77 -4.56
C ILE A 54 -0.27 -12.01 -5.12
N GLN A 55 0.15 -12.46 -6.30
CA GLN A 55 -0.18 -13.77 -6.89
C GLN A 55 1.12 -14.50 -7.29
N GLN A 56 1.12 -15.27 -8.38
CA GLN A 56 2.37 -15.80 -8.97
C GLN A 56 3.32 -14.67 -9.39
N GLN A 57 2.77 -13.53 -9.82
CA GLN A 57 3.49 -12.28 -10.02
C GLN A 57 2.77 -11.15 -9.27
N PRO A 58 3.51 -10.27 -8.56
CA PRO A 58 2.95 -9.07 -7.96
C PRO A 58 2.31 -8.13 -8.99
N ILE A 59 1.08 -7.69 -8.69
CA ILE A 59 0.42 -6.60 -9.40
C ILE A 59 0.44 -5.38 -8.48
N VAL A 60 1.13 -4.34 -8.91
CA VAL A 60 1.17 -3.05 -8.22
C VAL A 60 0.19 -2.11 -8.89
N THR A 61 -0.72 -1.57 -8.09
CA THR A 61 -1.70 -0.56 -8.51
C THR A 61 -1.39 0.74 -7.80
N LEU A 62 -1.13 1.79 -8.56
CA LEU A 62 -1.00 3.15 -8.08
C LEU A 62 -2.30 3.92 -8.32
N TYR A 63 -2.77 4.62 -7.29
CA TYR A 63 -3.83 5.62 -7.40
C TYR A 63 -3.19 6.99 -7.28
N ALA A 64 -3.37 7.85 -8.28
CA ALA A 64 -2.79 9.18 -8.31
C ALA A 64 -3.84 10.24 -8.66
N LEU A 65 -3.76 11.39 -8.01
CA LEU A 65 -4.58 12.56 -8.29
C LEU A 65 -4.04 13.25 -9.55
N ASP A 66 -4.91 13.64 -10.49
CA ASP A 66 -4.52 14.56 -11.57
C ASP A 66 -4.53 15.98 -11.00
N LYS A 67 -3.37 16.64 -10.95
CA LYS A 67 -3.24 17.99 -10.40
C LYS A 67 -4.05 19.01 -11.18
N GLN A 68 -4.37 18.74 -12.45
CA GLN A 68 -5.24 19.60 -13.26
C GLN A 68 -6.73 19.46 -12.91
N MET A 69 -7.09 18.43 -12.14
CA MET A 69 -8.45 18.15 -11.69
C MET A 69 -8.56 18.24 -10.16
N GLN A 70 -7.59 18.87 -9.48
CA GLN A 70 -7.52 18.92 -8.01
C GLN A 70 -8.76 19.55 -7.36
N ASP A 71 -9.38 20.51 -8.03
CA ASP A 71 -10.62 21.16 -7.54
C ASP A 71 -11.90 20.37 -7.88
N ARG A 72 -11.79 19.24 -8.59
CA ARG A 72 -12.94 18.42 -8.96
C ARG A 72 -13.14 17.30 -7.96
N THR A 73 -14.30 17.28 -7.33
CA THR A 73 -14.77 16.16 -6.51
C THR A 73 -15.70 15.27 -7.33
N GLY A 74 -15.68 13.96 -7.08
CA GLY A 74 -16.67 13.04 -7.62
C GLY A 74 -18.08 13.31 -7.07
N GLU A 75 -19.06 12.57 -7.57
CA GLU A 75 -20.49 12.75 -7.27
C GLU A 75 -20.84 12.71 -5.77
N ASP A 76 -19.99 12.08 -4.95
CA ASP A 76 -20.17 11.98 -3.49
C ASP A 76 -19.13 12.77 -2.67
N GLY A 77 -18.45 13.76 -3.27
CA GLY A 77 -17.34 14.47 -2.61
C GLY A 77 -16.04 13.65 -2.52
N LYS A 78 -16.00 12.47 -3.17
CA LYS A 78 -14.82 11.59 -3.20
C LYS A 78 -13.69 12.22 -4.03
N LEU A 79 -12.46 11.99 -3.60
CA LEU A 79 -11.27 12.38 -4.36
C LEU A 79 -11.21 11.60 -5.68
N LEU A 80 -11.11 12.32 -6.81
CA LEU A 80 -10.97 11.70 -8.12
C LEU A 80 -9.51 11.30 -8.34
N VAL A 81 -9.28 10.01 -8.59
CA VAL A 81 -7.93 9.47 -8.82
C VAL A 81 -7.89 8.64 -10.10
N HIS A 82 -6.75 8.72 -10.79
CA HIS A 82 -6.40 7.83 -11.88
C HIS A 82 -5.78 6.56 -11.33
N LYS A 83 -6.12 5.44 -11.97
CA LYS A 83 -5.61 4.12 -11.61
C LYS A 83 -4.58 3.67 -12.63
N PHE A 84 -3.39 3.40 -12.15
CA PHE A 84 -2.29 2.86 -12.92
C PHE A 84 -1.96 1.46 -12.42
N LYS A 85 -1.75 0.51 -13.33
CA LYS A 85 -1.40 -0.87 -12.96
C LYS A 85 -0.11 -1.25 -13.66
N MET A 86 0.75 -1.96 -12.94
CA MET A 86 1.93 -2.61 -13.50
C MET A 86 2.09 -3.99 -12.87
N GLU A 87 2.55 -4.92 -13.69
CA GLU A 87 3.08 -6.19 -13.22
C GLU A 87 4.58 -6.00 -12.97
N MET A 88 5.09 -6.62 -11.92
CA MET A 88 6.52 -6.64 -11.62
C MET A 88 6.89 -7.96 -10.96
N SER A 89 8.15 -8.35 -11.07
CA SER A 89 8.68 -9.49 -10.34
C SER A 89 8.74 -9.21 -8.83
N PHE A 90 8.80 -10.28 -8.03
CA PHE A 90 9.04 -10.15 -6.58
C PHE A 90 10.39 -9.48 -6.29
N GLU A 91 11.41 -9.77 -7.08
CA GLU A 91 12.72 -9.16 -6.94
C GLU A 91 12.65 -7.64 -7.12
N GLU A 92 11.99 -7.17 -8.18
CA GLU A 92 11.75 -5.75 -8.40
C GLU A 92 10.95 -5.12 -7.25
N LEU A 93 9.89 -5.79 -6.79
CA LEU A 93 9.07 -5.32 -5.68
C LEU A 93 9.89 -5.14 -4.39
N PHE A 94 10.58 -6.18 -3.97
CA PHE A 94 11.35 -6.17 -2.73
C PHE A 94 12.62 -5.33 -2.83
N SER A 95 13.17 -5.11 -4.03
CA SER A 95 14.32 -4.23 -4.24
C SER A 95 14.06 -2.78 -3.79
N MET A 96 12.79 -2.36 -3.75
CA MET A 96 12.38 -1.01 -3.34
C MET A 96 12.32 -0.85 -1.81
N PHE A 97 12.23 -1.96 -1.07
CA PHE A 97 12.07 -1.93 0.37
C PHE A 97 13.43 -2.02 1.03
N ARG A 98 13.66 -1.16 2.04
CA ARG A 98 14.79 -1.32 2.95
C ARG A 98 14.49 -2.46 3.91
N ASN A 99 13.35 -2.37 4.57
CA ASN A 99 12.86 -3.35 5.53
C ASN A 99 11.36 -3.61 5.26
N PHE A 100 10.96 -4.87 5.35
CA PHE A 100 9.57 -5.32 5.28
C PHE A 100 9.22 -6.05 6.57
N ASN A 101 8.34 -5.48 7.40
CA ASN A 101 7.89 -6.10 8.64
C ASN A 101 6.36 -6.14 8.65
N PHE A 102 5.81 -7.30 8.99
CA PHE A 102 4.37 -7.51 9.04
C PHE A 102 4.02 -8.40 10.21
N THR A 103 2.81 -8.22 10.71
CA THR A 103 2.24 -9.10 11.72
C THR A 103 0.81 -9.43 11.32
N VAL A 104 0.51 -10.72 11.31
CA VAL A 104 -0.80 -11.26 10.93
C VAL A 104 -1.36 -12.05 12.11
N THR A 105 -2.68 -11.98 12.26
CA THR A 105 -3.43 -12.72 13.27
C THR A 105 -4.59 -13.43 12.56
N THR A 106 -5.14 -14.48 13.17
CA THR A 106 -6.36 -15.14 12.69
C THR A 106 -7.63 -14.30 12.90
N GLY A 107 -7.50 -13.06 13.40
CA GLY A 107 -8.62 -12.19 13.76
C GLY A 107 -9.37 -12.61 15.02
N GLN A 108 -9.24 -13.87 15.46
CA GLN A 108 -9.87 -14.41 16.67
C GLN A 108 -9.23 -13.91 17.97
N TYR A 109 -8.00 -13.41 17.90
CA TYR A 109 -7.20 -13.03 19.06
C TYR A 109 -6.61 -11.65 18.86
N ASN A 110 -6.74 -10.78 19.87
CA ASN A 110 -6.08 -9.48 19.87
C ASN A 110 -4.60 -9.64 20.23
N ILE A 111 -3.71 -9.30 19.31
CA ILE A 111 -2.27 -9.39 19.52
C ILE A 111 -1.77 -8.50 20.67
N GLU A 112 -2.43 -7.36 20.91
CA GLU A 112 -2.06 -6.46 22.01
C GLU A 112 -2.36 -7.07 23.39
N GLN A 113 -3.15 -8.15 23.43
CA GLN A 113 -3.48 -8.90 24.64
C GLN A 113 -2.69 -10.21 24.77
N MET A 114 -1.78 -10.49 23.84
CA MET A 114 -0.95 -11.70 23.89
C MET A 114 0.26 -11.48 24.80
N GLU A 115 0.40 -12.33 25.81
CA GLU A 115 1.64 -12.43 26.58
C GLU A 115 2.54 -13.50 25.93
N VAL A 116 3.75 -13.09 25.51
CA VAL A 116 4.69 -13.96 24.80
C VAL A 116 5.55 -14.73 25.80
N ILE A 117 5.42 -16.05 25.83
CA ILE A 117 6.30 -16.94 26.59
C ILE A 117 7.37 -17.48 25.65
N ASN A 118 8.62 -17.04 25.83
CA ASN A 118 9.75 -17.53 25.04
C ASN A 118 10.18 -18.92 25.53
N LEU A 119 10.24 -19.88 24.62
CA LEU A 119 10.88 -21.17 24.89
C LEU A 119 12.37 -21.03 24.57
N SER A 120 13.21 -21.02 25.60
CA SER A 120 14.66 -21.12 25.43
C SER A 120 15.03 -22.55 25.04
N HIS A 121 15.62 -22.70 23.85
CA HIS A 121 16.28 -23.94 23.40
C HIS A 121 17.74 -23.95 23.86
#